data_AF-A0A1R0V608-F1
#
_entry.id   AF-A0A1R0V608-F1
#
_cell.length_a   1.000
_cell.length_b   1.000
_cell.length_c   1.000
_cell.angle_alpha   90.00
_cell.angle_beta   90.00
_cell.angle_gamma   90.00
#
_symmetry.space_group_name_H-M   'P 1'
#
loop_
_entity.id
_entity.type
_entity.pdbx_description
1 polymer ?
#
loop_
_entity_poly.entity_id
_entity_poly.type
_entity_poly.pdbx_seq_one_letter_code
_entity_poly.pdbx_strand_id
1 'polypeptide(L)'
;MAYIRELTNGKHQVCWRENARDDYGAPIRGKFVQRTETVDTAKQAERRKVAIELEIESGGQPSASADRASQPVAHYARMYFDALNSKIDQSTLEGYREIYRVH
;
A
#
# COMPACT_ATOMS: atom_id res chain seq x y z
N MET A 1 -10.99 13.09 -0.74
CA MET A 1 -11.75 13.62 0.41
C MET A 1 -11.94 12.51 1.42
N ALA A 2 -11.51 12.75 2.66
CA ALA A 2 -11.56 11.78 3.74
C ALA A 2 -12.76 12.09 4.67
N TYR A 3 -13.34 11.06 5.27
CA TYR A 3 -14.46 11.21 6.19
C TYR A 3 -14.33 10.25 7.37
N ILE A 4 -15.06 10.53 8.45
CA ILE A 4 -15.04 9.73 9.68
C ILE A 4 -16.40 9.09 9.85
N ARG A 5 -16.39 7.82 10.22
CA ARG A 5 -17.56 7.03 10.56
C ARG A 5 -17.41 6.52 11.99
N GLU A 6 -18.39 6.79 12.83
CA GLU A 6 -18.46 6.16 14.16
C GLU A 6 -18.93 4.71 14.02
N LEU A 7 -18.25 3.82 14.74
CA LEU A 7 -18.56 2.40 14.80
C LEU A 7 -19.37 2.11 16.07
N THR A 8 -20.18 1.05 16.01
CA THR A 8 -21.07 0.63 17.11
C THR A 8 -20.34 0.26 18.40
N ASN A 9 -19.02 0.05 18.34
CA ASN A 9 -18.14 -0.25 19.46
C ASN A 9 -17.49 1.00 20.10
N GLY A 10 -17.92 2.22 19.73
CA GLY A 10 -17.36 3.48 20.22
C GLY A 10 -16.03 3.89 19.57
N LYS A 11 -15.52 3.12 18.60
CA LYS A 11 -14.34 3.47 17.82
C LYS A 11 -14.70 4.32 16.61
N HIS A 12 -13.71 4.99 16.05
CA HIS A 12 -13.87 5.91 14.95
C HIS A 12 -13.07 5.39 13.75
N GLN A 13 -13.75 5.23 12.62
CA GLN A 13 -13.14 4.77 11.37
C GLN A 13 -12.93 5.95 10.44
N VAL A 14 -11.69 6.23 10.09
CA VAL A 14 -11.31 7.21 9.07
C VAL A 14 -11.29 6.51 7.72
N CYS A 15 -12.05 7.01 6.75
CA CYS A 15 -12.20 6.45 5.42
C CYS A 15 -11.72 7.46 4.37
N TRP A 16 -10.93 7.01 3.40
CA TRP A 16 -10.47 7.85 2.30
C TRP A 16 -10.29 7.05 1.01
N ARG A 17 -10.14 7.77 -0.12
CA ARG A 17 -9.90 7.17 -1.44
C ARG A 17 -8.50 7.51 -1.91
N GLU A 18 -7.80 6.50 -2.41
CA GLU A 18 -6.49 6.63 -3.03
C GLU A 18 -6.50 5.95 -4.41
N ASN A 19 -5.52 6.28 -5.26
CA ASN A 19 -5.34 5.57 -6.52
C ASN A 19 -4.95 4.11 -6.27
N ALA A 20 -5.60 3.18 -6.96
CA ALA A 20 -5.13 1.80 -7.03
C ALA A 20 -3.75 1.80 -7.69
N ARG A 21 -2.87 0.88 -7.30
CA ARG A 21 -1.55 0.71 -7.92
C ARG A 21 -1.42 -0.67 -8.54
N ASP A 22 -0.60 -0.76 -9.57
CA ASP A 22 -0.20 -2.02 -10.17
C ASP A 22 0.93 -2.69 -9.37
N ASP A 23 1.38 -3.86 -9.84
CA ASP A 23 2.46 -4.64 -9.22
C ASP A 23 3.81 -3.89 -9.18
N TYR A 24 3.93 -2.77 -9.91
CA TYR A 24 5.11 -1.92 -10.00
C TYR A 24 4.96 -0.64 -9.17
N GLY A 25 3.82 -0.47 -8.48
CA GLY A 25 3.53 0.70 -7.67
C GLY A 25 3.14 1.93 -8.48
N ALA A 26 2.85 1.82 -9.78
CA ALA A 26 2.35 2.95 -10.55
C ALA A 26 0.83 3.11 -10.34
N PRO A 27 0.31 4.36 -10.24
CA PRO A 27 -1.13 4.58 -10.10
C PRO A 27 -1.87 4.12 -11.36
N ILE A 28 -2.84 3.24 -11.19
CA ILE A 28 -3.73 2.79 -12.25
C ILE A 28 -4.77 3.88 -12.50
N ARG A 29 -4.67 4.53 -13.66
CA ARG A 29 -5.54 5.65 -14.04
C ARG A 29 -7.02 5.25 -13.95
N GLY A 30 -7.79 6.02 -13.19
CA GLY A 30 -9.24 5.84 -13.06
C GLY A 30 -9.67 4.73 -12.09
N LYS A 31 -8.74 3.97 -11.51
CA LYS A 31 -9.04 3.00 -10.44
C LYS A 31 -8.68 3.59 -9.09
N PHE A 32 -9.62 3.53 -8.16
CA PHE A 32 -9.42 4.01 -6.79
C PHE A 32 -9.76 2.90 -5.81
N VAL A 33 -9.01 2.82 -4.71
CA VAL A 33 -9.28 1.91 -3.60
C VAL A 33 -9.78 2.74 -2.42
N GLN A 34 -10.82 2.24 -1.75
CA GLN A 34 -11.25 2.79 -0.48
C GLN A 34 -10.37 2.20 0.62
N ARG A 35 -9.72 3.08 1.38
CA ARG A 35 -8.92 2.73 2.54
C ARG A 35 -9.63 3.13 3.82
N THR A 36 -9.37 2.39 4.88
CA THR A 36 -9.95 2.62 6.19
C THR A 36 -8.92 2.43 7.28
N GLU A 37 -8.92 3.29 8.27
CA GLU A 37 -8.10 3.20 9.48
C GLU A 37 -9.01 3.38 10.69
N THR A 38 -8.85 2.54 11.71
CA THR A 38 -9.68 2.61 12.93
C THR A 38 -8.86 3.18 14.07
N VAL A 39 -9.39 4.19 14.73
CA VAL A 39 -8.79 4.87 15.89
C VAL A 39 -9.77 4.89 17.06
N ASP A 40 -9.26 5.05 18.27
CA ASP A 40 -10.06 4.89 19.48
C ASP A 40 -10.80 6.18 19.88
N THR A 41 -10.35 7.36 19.45
CA THR A 41 -10.93 8.64 19.87
C THR A 41 -11.29 9.55 18.70
N ALA A 42 -12.39 10.32 18.85
CA ALA A 42 -12.81 11.34 17.88
C ALA A 42 -11.73 12.35 17.54
N LYS A 43 -10.99 12.82 18.56
CA LYS A 43 -9.91 13.80 18.39
C LYS A 43 -8.75 13.24 17.58
N GLN A 44 -8.44 11.95 17.71
CA GLN A 44 -7.45 11.28 16.87
C GLN A 44 -7.98 11.12 15.44
N ALA A 45 -9.26 10.77 15.28
CA ALA A 45 -9.87 10.61 13.96
C ALA A 45 -9.80 11.89 13.14
N GLU A 46 -10.14 13.04 13.74
CA GLU A 46 -10.11 14.32 13.03
C GLU A 46 -8.69 14.74 12.66
N ARG A 47 -7.73 14.57 13.57
CA ARG A 47 -6.30 14.81 13.28
C ARG A 47 -5.81 13.93 12.13
N ARG A 48 -6.20 12.65 12.14
CA ARG A 48 -5.78 11.70 11.11
C ARG A 48 -6.41 12.01 9.76
N LYS A 49 -7.69 12.38 9.73
CA LYS A 49 -8.39 12.85 8.53
C LYS A 49 -7.67 14.05 7.90
N VAL A 50 -7.35 15.08 8.69
CA VAL A 50 -6.63 16.27 8.20
C VAL A 50 -5.25 15.90 7.66
N ALA A 51 -4.51 15.03 8.37
CA ALA A 51 -3.20 14.57 7.91
C ALA A 51 -3.30 13.81 6.57
N ILE A 52 -4.31 12.96 6.41
CA ILE A 52 -4.58 12.23 5.16
C ILE A 52 -4.91 13.20 4.02
N GLU A 53 -5.74 14.21 4.27
CA GLU A 53 -6.11 15.20 3.25
C GLU A 53 -4.90 16.01 2.78
N LEU A 54 -4.06 16.47 3.72
CA LEU A 54 -2.83 17.19 3.42
C LEU A 54 -1.83 16.32 2.64
N GLU A 55 -1.69 15.06 3.02
CA GLU A 55 -0.80 14.12 2.34
C GLU A 55 -1.30 13.80 0.92
N ILE A 56 -2.61 13.62 0.72
CA ILE A 56 -3.18 13.41 -0.63
C ILE A 56 -3.01 14.67 -1.49
N GLU A 57 -3.21 15.86 -0.93
CA GLU A 57 -3.07 17.14 -1.65
C GLU A 57 -1.62 17.39 -2.07
N SER A 58 -0.66 17.02 -1.24
CA SER A 58 0.77 17.04 -1.59
C SER A 58 1.21 15.94 -2.57
N GLY A 59 0.29 15.07 -3.01
CA GLY A 59 0.56 13.96 -3.93
C GLY A 59 1.17 12.72 -3.25
N GLY A 60 1.16 12.68 -1.91
CA GLY A 60 1.58 11.56 -1.09
C GLY A 60 0.57 10.42 -1.06
N GLN A 61 0.93 9.35 -0.34
CA GLN A 61 0.10 8.16 -0.19
C GLN A 61 0.10 7.70 1.29
N PRO A 62 -0.95 8.08 2.05
CA PRO A 62 -1.08 7.73 3.46
C PRO A 62 -0.96 6.24 3.78
N SER A 63 -1.40 5.36 2.87
CA SER A 63 -1.31 3.90 3.07
C SER A 63 0.05 3.29 2.73
N ALA A 64 1.01 4.04 2.15
CA ALA A 64 2.22 3.46 1.58
C ALA A 64 3.11 2.73 2.60
N SER A 65 3.07 3.13 3.87
CA SER A 65 3.78 2.45 4.96
C SER A 65 3.10 1.12 5.34
N ALA A 66 1.77 1.12 5.44
CA ALA A 66 0.98 -0.08 5.71
C ALA A 66 1.05 -1.07 4.53
N ASP A 67 0.97 -0.57 3.30
CA ASP A 67 1.06 -1.38 2.10
C ASP A 67 2.44 -2.05 1.98
N ARG A 68 3.52 -1.33 2.34
CA ARG A 68 4.88 -1.90 2.42
C ARG A 68 4.99 -3.08 3.38
N ALA A 69 4.20 -3.12 4.45
CA ALA A 69 4.16 -4.25 5.37
C ALA A 69 3.31 -5.42 4.85
N SER A 70 2.44 -5.17 3.86
CA SER A 70 1.52 -6.15 3.27
C SER A 70 1.94 -6.65 1.88
N GLN A 71 3.16 -6.31 1.42
CA GLN A 71 3.57 -6.65 0.06
C GLN A 71 3.60 -8.18 -0.16
N PRO A 72 3.14 -8.66 -1.33
CA PRO A 72 3.22 -10.07 -1.67
C PRO A 72 4.66 -10.58 -1.59
N VAL A 73 4.84 -11.85 -1.23
CA VAL A 73 6.16 -12.50 -1.14
C VAL A 73 6.97 -12.32 -2.42
N ALA A 74 6.29 -12.32 -3.58
CA ALA A 74 6.89 -12.06 -4.89
C ALA A 74 7.63 -10.71 -4.98
N HIS A 75 7.21 -9.67 -4.25
CA HIS A 75 7.90 -8.37 -4.23
C HIS A 75 9.28 -8.50 -3.57
N TYR A 76 9.36 -9.15 -2.42
CA TYR A 76 10.62 -9.37 -1.71
C TYR A 76 11.52 -10.36 -2.47
N ALA A 77 10.93 -11.40 -3.06
CA ALA A 77 11.65 -12.34 -3.91
C ALA A 77 12.28 -11.62 -5.11
N ARG A 78 11.56 -10.68 -5.74
CA ARG A 78 12.09 -9.87 -6.83
C ARG A 78 13.26 -8.98 -6.38
N MET A 79 13.16 -8.32 -5.22
CA MET A 79 14.28 -7.55 -4.66
C MET A 79 15.50 -8.43 -4.39
N TYR A 80 15.28 -9.65 -3.89
CA TYR A 80 16.35 -10.63 -3.68
C TYR A 80 17.01 -11.05 -5.00
N PHE A 81 16.23 -11.34 -6.04
CA PHE A 81 16.77 -11.69 -7.36
C PHE A 81 17.48 -10.51 -8.03
N ASP A 82 17.00 -9.29 -7.88
CA ASP A 82 17.67 -8.10 -8.40
C ASP A 82 19.02 -7.87 -7.70
N ALA A 83 19.13 -8.19 -6.41
CA ALA A 83 20.41 -8.13 -5.68
C ALA A 83 21.39 -9.27 -6.05
N LEU A 84 20.88 -10.36 -6.63
CA LEU A 84 21.66 -11.47 -7.17
C LEU A 84 22.06 -11.27 -8.63
N ASN A 85 21.54 -10.24 -9.28
CA ASN A 85 21.90 -9.89 -10.65
C ASN A 85 23.42 -9.65 -10.73
N SER A 86 24.08 -10.25 -11.72
CA SER A 86 25.55 -10.30 -11.88
C SER A 86 26.33 -11.20 -10.89
N LYS A 87 25.67 -11.91 -9.97
CA LYS A 87 26.34 -12.89 -9.06
C LYS A 87 26.07 -14.35 -9.44
N ILE A 88 25.01 -14.59 -10.21
CA ILE A 88 24.61 -15.90 -10.71
C ILE A 88 24.25 -15.78 -12.19
N ASP A 89 24.26 -16.92 -12.89
CA ASP A 89 23.96 -16.97 -14.31
C ASP A 89 22.53 -16.50 -14.61
N GLN A 90 22.38 -15.77 -15.72
CA GLN A 90 21.13 -15.13 -16.11
C GLN A 90 20.00 -16.15 -16.31
N SER A 91 20.31 -17.32 -16.89
CA SER A 91 19.33 -18.39 -17.12
C SER A 91 18.78 -18.97 -15.81
N THR A 92 19.64 -19.03 -14.79
CA THR A 92 19.27 -19.49 -13.45
C THR A 92 18.36 -18.48 -12.75
N LEU A 93 18.66 -17.20 -12.89
CA LEU A 93 17.88 -16.11 -12.32
C LEU A 93 16.47 -16.01 -12.94
N GLU A 94 16.37 -16.23 -14.26
CA GLU A 94 15.09 -16.31 -14.97
C GLU A 94 14.26 -17.53 -14.55
N GLY A 95 14.88 -18.71 -14.41
CA GLY A 95 14.21 -19.91 -13.91
C GLY A 95 13.63 -19.72 -12.50
N TYR A 96 14.36 -19.08 -11.59
CA TYR A 96 13.84 -18.76 -10.26
C TYR A 96 12.68 -17.77 -10.29
N ARG A 97 12.74 -16.75 -11.15
CA ARG A 97 11.64 -15.79 -11.34
C ARG A 97 10.37 -16.47 -11.87
N GLU A 98 10.48 -17.47 -12.74
CA GLU A 98 9.32 -18.23 -13.23
C GLU A 98 8.64 -19.04 -12.13
N ILE A 99 9.42 -19.73 -11.27
CA ILE A 99 8.88 -20.50 -10.15
C ILE A 99 8.10 -19.60 -9.19
N TYR A 100 8.64 -18.40 -8.89
CA TYR A 100 7.98 -17.42 -8.02
C TYR A 100 6.84 -16.64 -8.68
N ARG A 101 6.63 -16.79 -9.99
CA ARG A 101 5.54 -16.12 -10.71
C ARG A 101 4.18 -16.80 -10.55
N VAL A 102 4.19 -18.03 -10.04
CA VAL A 102 3.01 -18.91 -9.91
C VAL A 102 2.37 -18.84 -8.51
N HIS A 103 3.00 -18.12 -7.56
CA HIS A 103 2.62 -18.02 -6.16
C HIS A 103 2.42 -16.57 -5.70
#